data_AF-A0A109W3K7-F1
#
_entry.id   AF-A0A109W3K7-F1
#
_cell.length_a   1.000
_cell.length_b   1.000
_cell.length_c   1.000
_cell.angle_alpha   90.00
_cell.angle_beta   90.00
_cell.angle_gamma   90.00
#
_symmetry.space_group_name_H-M   'P 1'
#
loop_
_entity.id
_entity.type
_entity.pdbx_description
1 polymer ?
#
loop_
_entity_poly.entity_id
_entity_poly.type
_entity_poly.pdbx_seq_one_letter_code
_entity_poly.pdbx_strand_id
1 'polypeptide(L)'
;MRVTTILPILCCLLLAGMLFRPAGAHAAPSAARTCATASECAAPQQTAPKLFASYTFGLPRAQAMKLPGAAPGKGDFAGDVLLPEADFAGLPWSVRLEFRRDALVRVSLVEAYTGKRLEAVNNSLRDMGFEMLAMLADGVRLDFVAALKVDGPQGLQGRIEKLHKKENPNRMSYAWFDTRKISRETKVTARNLSELLQVVAAETREAEVTLLGDGKGGVANILVDFSLPVLELQTYNH
;
A
#
# COMPACT_ATOMS: atom_id res chain seq x y z
N MET A 1 -33.06 24.33 -2.21
CA MET A 1 -31.69 24.60 -2.72
C MET A 1 -30.98 23.28 -2.95
N ARG A 2 -30.32 23.13 -4.10
CA ARG A 2 -29.95 21.86 -4.74
C ARG A 2 -28.83 21.10 -4.00
N VAL A 3 -29.12 19.85 -3.63
CA VAL A 3 -28.17 18.82 -3.15
C VAL A 3 -27.73 17.98 -4.36
N THR A 4 -26.81 18.49 -5.18
CA THR A 4 -26.31 17.76 -6.36
C THR A 4 -24.95 18.33 -6.79
N THR A 5 -23.85 18.01 -6.09
CA THR A 5 -22.48 18.31 -6.61
C THR A 5 -21.30 17.60 -5.94
N ILE A 6 -21.49 16.63 -5.03
CA ILE A 6 -20.35 15.95 -4.34
C ILE A 6 -20.10 14.53 -4.90
N LEU A 7 -20.92 14.08 -5.85
CA LEU A 7 -20.74 12.80 -6.54
C LEU A 7 -19.55 12.70 -7.54
N PRO A 8 -18.89 13.79 -8.04
CA PRO A 8 -17.78 13.61 -8.98
C PRO A 8 -16.39 13.48 -8.33
N ILE A 9 -16.22 13.81 -7.05
CA ILE A 9 -14.87 13.85 -6.41
C ILE A 9 -14.36 12.42 -6.13
N LEU A 10 -15.26 11.48 -5.86
CA LEU A 10 -14.90 10.05 -5.75
C LEU A 10 -14.55 9.44 -7.12
N CYS A 11 -15.00 10.06 -8.23
CA CYS A 11 -14.77 9.60 -9.59
C CYS A 11 -13.42 10.07 -10.16
N CYS A 12 -12.89 11.20 -9.69
CA CYS A 12 -11.55 11.68 -10.10
C CYS A 12 -10.39 10.81 -9.57
N LEU A 13 -10.60 10.05 -8.49
CA LEU A 13 -9.66 9.02 -8.05
C LEU A 13 -9.70 7.75 -8.92
N LEU A 14 -10.75 7.54 -9.73
CA LEU A 14 -10.89 6.40 -10.64
C LEU A 14 -10.08 6.57 -11.94
N LEU A 15 -9.73 7.81 -12.32
CA LEU A 15 -9.05 8.09 -13.59
C LEU A 15 -7.53 7.92 -13.56
N ALA A 16 -6.90 7.95 -12.38
CA ALA A 16 -5.47 7.65 -12.25
C ALA A 16 -5.13 6.18 -12.59
N GLY A 17 -6.11 5.27 -12.55
CA GLY A 17 -5.97 3.89 -12.99
C GLY A 17 -6.12 3.66 -14.50
N MET A 18 -6.59 4.65 -15.26
CA MET A 18 -6.87 4.48 -16.70
C MET A 18 -5.74 4.98 -17.61
N LEU A 19 -4.64 5.52 -17.07
CA LEU A 19 -3.50 6.01 -17.87
C LEU A 19 -2.64 4.88 -18.46
N PHE A 20 -2.98 3.60 -18.22
CA PHE A 20 -2.29 2.45 -18.79
C PHE A 20 -3.25 1.54 -19.55
N ARG A 21 -3.61 1.93 -20.78
CA ARG A 21 -4.22 1.02 -21.74
C ARG A 21 -3.52 1.17 -23.10
N PRO A 22 -2.79 0.14 -23.59
CA PRO A 22 -2.41 0.13 -24.99
C PRO A 22 -3.64 -0.18 -25.85
N ALA A 23 -3.77 0.56 -26.95
CA ALA A 23 -4.79 0.38 -27.96
C ALA A 23 -4.62 -0.99 -28.64
N GLY A 24 -5.64 -1.83 -28.54
CA GLY A 24 -5.77 -3.09 -29.26
C GLY A 24 -7.25 -3.40 -29.47
N ALA A 25 -7.66 -3.40 -30.74
CA ALA A 25 -9.04 -3.49 -31.18
C ALA A 25 -9.63 -4.91 -31.04
N HIS A 26 -10.88 -4.96 -30.60
CA HIS A 26 -12.00 -5.82 -31.03
C HIS A 26 -11.76 -7.34 -31.22
N ALA A 27 -12.40 -8.13 -30.34
CA ALA A 27 -12.91 -9.44 -30.69
C ALA A 27 -14.24 -9.74 -29.95
N ALA A 28 -15.32 -9.76 -30.75
CA ALA A 28 -16.60 -10.49 -30.68
C ALA A 28 -17.41 -10.62 -29.36
N PRO A 29 -18.77 -10.58 -29.45
CA PRO A 29 -19.65 -10.81 -28.31
C PRO A 29 -19.55 -12.28 -27.87
N SER A 30 -19.00 -12.51 -26.68
CA SER A 30 -18.95 -13.85 -26.07
C SER A 30 -20.37 -14.32 -25.79
N ALA A 31 -20.72 -15.49 -26.31
CA ALA A 31 -22.01 -16.14 -26.10
C ALA A 31 -22.33 -16.21 -24.60
N ALA A 32 -23.52 -15.74 -24.22
CA ALA A 32 -23.99 -15.80 -22.84
C ALA A 32 -24.00 -17.26 -22.37
N ARG A 33 -23.07 -17.61 -21.49
CA ARG A 33 -23.14 -18.86 -20.73
C ARG A 33 -24.25 -18.70 -19.70
N THR A 34 -25.39 -19.31 -19.96
CA THR A 34 -26.41 -19.57 -18.92
C THR A 34 -25.84 -20.59 -17.95
N CYS A 35 -25.44 -20.14 -16.77
CA CYS A 35 -25.11 -21.02 -15.65
C CYS A 35 -26.41 -21.61 -15.08
N ALA A 36 -26.43 -22.90 -14.82
CA ALA A 36 -27.65 -23.61 -14.42
C ALA A 36 -27.85 -23.64 -12.90
N THR A 37 -26.80 -23.35 -12.12
CA THR A 37 -26.86 -23.39 -10.66
C THR A 37 -26.13 -22.21 -10.00
N ALA A 38 -26.61 -21.77 -8.83
CA ALA A 38 -25.99 -20.70 -8.04
C ALA A 38 -24.52 -21.01 -7.66
N SER A 39 -24.15 -22.29 -7.61
CA SER A 39 -22.78 -22.76 -7.41
C SER A 39 -21.86 -22.48 -8.60
N GLU A 40 -22.37 -22.51 -9.83
CA GLU A 40 -21.59 -22.25 -11.06
C GLU A 40 -21.41 -20.77 -11.35
N CYS A 41 -22.28 -19.91 -10.81
CA CYS A 41 -22.14 -18.46 -10.83
C CYS A 41 -21.26 -17.91 -9.70
N ALA A 42 -20.78 -18.76 -8.78
CA ALA A 42 -19.86 -18.31 -7.75
C ALA A 42 -18.53 -17.94 -8.45
N ALA A 43 -18.33 -16.64 -8.68
CA ALA A 43 -17.01 -16.11 -8.96
C ALA A 43 -16.06 -16.71 -7.90
N PRO A 44 -14.89 -17.25 -8.29
CA PRO A 44 -13.95 -17.78 -7.32
C PRO A 44 -13.78 -16.70 -6.26
N GLN A 45 -14.15 -17.02 -5.01
CA GLN A 45 -13.89 -16.14 -3.89
C GLN A 45 -12.38 -15.95 -3.89
N GLN A 46 -11.93 -14.80 -4.39
CA GLN A 46 -10.59 -14.33 -4.15
C GLN A 46 -10.48 -14.26 -2.63
N THR A 47 -9.83 -15.27 -2.06
CA THR A 47 -9.44 -15.27 -0.65
C THR A 47 -8.74 -13.95 -0.40
N ALA A 48 -9.31 -13.13 0.48
CA ALA A 48 -8.75 -11.83 0.83
C ALA A 48 -7.24 -11.97 1.09
N PRO A 49 -6.41 -11.01 0.64
CA PRO A 49 -4.97 -11.07 0.87
C PRO A 49 -4.67 -11.20 2.37
N LYS A 50 -4.10 -12.34 2.77
CA LYS A 50 -3.97 -12.76 4.17
C LYS A 50 -2.99 -11.92 5.00
N LEU A 51 -2.19 -11.05 4.39
CA LEU A 51 -0.92 -10.64 4.99
C LEU A 51 -1.02 -9.85 6.30
N PHE A 52 -1.98 -8.93 6.44
CA PHE A 52 -2.19 -8.23 7.71
C PHE A 52 -2.77 -9.11 8.83
N ALA A 53 -3.46 -10.20 8.48
CA ALA A 53 -4.00 -11.15 9.45
C ALA A 53 -2.99 -12.27 9.78
N SER A 54 -1.96 -12.45 8.94
CA SER A 54 -0.96 -13.51 9.08
C SER A 54 0.16 -13.20 10.07
N TYR A 55 0.42 -11.92 10.38
CA TYR A 55 1.53 -11.50 11.24
C TYR A 55 1.04 -10.78 12.48
N THR A 56 1.64 -11.12 13.62
CA THR A 56 1.37 -10.48 14.91
C THR A 56 2.45 -9.43 15.17
N PHE A 57 2.13 -8.15 14.97
CA PHE A 57 3.03 -7.06 15.38
C PHE A 57 3.26 -7.11 16.90
N GLY A 58 4.48 -6.86 17.34
CA GLY A 58 4.92 -7.07 18.72
C GLY A 58 5.41 -8.49 19.03
N LEU A 59 5.32 -9.44 18.09
CA LEU A 59 5.81 -10.80 18.28
C LEU A 59 7.32 -10.81 18.59
N PRO A 60 7.77 -11.53 19.63
CA PRO A 60 9.19 -11.67 19.92
C PRO A 60 9.98 -12.37 18.81
N ARG A 61 11.23 -11.97 18.57
CA ARG A 61 12.07 -12.56 17.50
C ARG A 61 12.25 -14.05 17.69
N ALA A 62 12.44 -14.49 18.94
CA ALA A 62 12.55 -15.90 19.28
C ALA A 62 11.31 -16.72 18.91
N GLN A 63 10.13 -16.10 18.86
CA GLN A 63 8.90 -16.75 18.41
C GLN A 63 8.80 -16.72 16.88
N ALA A 64 9.16 -15.60 16.23
CA ALA A 64 9.21 -15.50 14.77
C ALA A 64 10.17 -16.53 14.14
N MET A 65 11.28 -16.84 14.81
CA MET A 65 12.23 -17.88 14.39
C MET A 65 11.65 -19.31 14.39
N LYS A 66 10.48 -19.52 15.01
CA LYS A 66 9.78 -20.82 14.98
C LYS A 66 8.82 -20.95 13.79
N LEU A 67 8.65 -19.89 12.99
CA LEU A 67 7.82 -19.95 11.80
C LEU A 67 8.44 -20.90 10.75
N PRO A 68 7.63 -21.62 9.97
CA PRO A 68 8.14 -22.54 8.96
C PRO A 68 9.10 -21.87 7.98
N GLY A 69 10.29 -22.44 7.81
CA GLY A 69 11.32 -21.93 6.91
C GLY A 69 12.01 -20.65 7.37
N ALA A 70 11.73 -20.16 8.60
CA ALA A 70 12.38 -18.98 9.13
C ALA A 70 13.90 -19.14 9.21
N ALA A 71 14.60 -18.14 8.71
CA ALA A 71 16.06 -18.07 8.74
C ALA A 71 16.51 -16.71 9.30
N PRO A 72 17.65 -16.64 10.00
CA PRO A 72 18.20 -15.36 10.41
C PRO A 72 18.67 -14.57 9.18
N GLY A 73 18.38 -13.27 9.18
CA GLY A 73 18.98 -12.33 8.24
C GLY A 73 20.50 -12.26 8.39
N LYS A 74 21.19 -11.84 7.33
CA LYS A 74 22.65 -11.72 7.25
C LYS A 74 23.04 -10.35 6.72
N GLY A 75 24.29 -9.94 6.94
CA GLY A 75 24.81 -8.66 6.46
C GLY A 75 24.02 -7.47 7.03
N ASP A 76 23.53 -6.60 6.16
CA ASP A 76 22.74 -5.42 6.53
C ASP A 76 21.38 -5.75 7.17
N PHE A 77 20.94 -7.01 7.07
CA PHE A 77 19.73 -7.52 7.72
C PHE A 77 20.05 -8.38 8.95
N ALA A 78 21.26 -8.28 9.50
CA ALA A 78 21.61 -8.95 10.74
C ALA A 78 20.68 -8.47 11.87
N GLY A 79 19.90 -9.40 12.44
CA GLY A 79 18.88 -9.10 13.44
C GLY A 79 17.45 -9.33 12.96
N ASP A 80 17.24 -9.35 11.64
CA ASP A 80 15.94 -9.64 11.05
C ASP A 80 15.70 -11.15 10.91
N VAL A 81 14.46 -11.51 10.56
CA VAL A 81 14.06 -12.88 10.20
C VAL A 81 13.55 -12.89 8.76
N LEU A 82 14.06 -13.81 7.96
CA LEU A 82 13.65 -14.03 6.57
C LEU A 82 12.71 -15.23 6.50
N LEU A 83 11.66 -15.15 5.69
CA LEU A 83 10.77 -16.27 5.37
C LEU A 83 10.83 -16.59 3.87
N PRO A 84 10.68 -17.87 3.49
CA PRO A 84 10.97 -18.34 2.13
C PRO A 84 10.01 -17.79 1.06
N GLU A 85 8.72 -17.60 1.36
CA GLU A 85 7.80 -16.91 0.45
C GLU A 85 6.45 -16.64 1.14
N ALA A 86 5.74 -15.58 0.74
CA ALA A 86 4.32 -15.38 1.04
C ALA A 86 3.53 -14.95 -0.20
N ASP A 87 2.27 -15.37 -0.28
CA ASP A 87 1.34 -14.85 -1.28
C ASP A 87 0.73 -13.51 -0.81
N PHE A 88 0.82 -12.51 -1.68
CA PHE A 88 0.15 -11.23 -1.53
C PHE A 88 -0.29 -10.69 -2.87
N ALA A 89 -1.54 -10.23 -2.93
CA ALA A 89 -2.15 -9.75 -4.16
C ALA A 89 -2.08 -10.79 -5.31
N GLY A 90 -2.13 -12.09 -4.96
CA GLY A 90 -2.04 -13.20 -5.91
C GLY A 90 -0.66 -13.35 -6.55
N LEU A 91 0.39 -12.88 -5.88
CA LEU A 91 1.78 -12.95 -6.35
C LEU A 91 2.70 -13.43 -5.21
N PRO A 92 3.78 -14.14 -5.55
CA PRO A 92 4.78 -14.59 -4.60
C PRO A 92 5.70 -13.45 -4.16
N TRP A 93 6.12 -13.45 -2.90
CA TRP A 93 7.03 -12.44 -2.33
C TRP A 93 8.04 -13.04 -1.36
N SER A 94 9.28 -12.58 -1.46
CA SER A 94 10.27 -12.70 -0.37
C SER A 94 9.85 -11.84 0.83
N VAL A 95 9.90 -12.41 2.04
CA VAL A 95 9.44 -11.73 3.26
C VAL A 95 10.60 -11.49 4.22
N ARG A 96 10.66 -10.28 4.76
CA ARG A 96 11.55 -9.90 5.84
C ARG A 96 10.73 -9.37 7.02
N LEU A 97 11.04 -9.86 8.21
CA LEU A 97 10.49 -9.41 9.48
C LEU A 97 11.55 -8.58 10.20
N GLU A 98 11.26 -7.31 10.44
CA GLU A 98 12.15 -6.36 11.10
C GLU A 98 11.75 -6.18 12.57
N PHE A 99 12.74 -6.25 13.45
CA PHE A 99 12.54 -6.19 14.90
C PHE A 99 13.18 -4.94 15.51
N ARG A 100 12.51 -4.39 16.53
CA ARG A 100 13.04 -3.32 17.39
C ARG A 100 12.77 -3.70 18.83
N ARG A 101 13.81 -3.66 19.69
CA ARG A 101 13.75 -4.15 21.08
C ARG A 101 13.06 -5.51 21.24
N ASP A 102 13.42 -6.45 20.37
CA ASP A 102 12.83 -7.80 20.32
C ASP A 102 11.32 -7.84 20.03
N ALA A 103 10.74 -6.81 19.41
CA ALA A 103 9.35 -6.78 18.97
C ALA A 103 9.28 -6.63 17.45
N LEU A 104 8.44 -7.43 16.78
CA LEU A 104 8.17 -7.28 15.34
C LEU A 104 7.46 -5.95 15.09
N VAL A 105 8.10 -5.04 14.35
CA VAL A 105 7.56 -3.70 14.05
C VAL A 105 7.22 -3.50 12.58
N ARG A 106 7.87 -4.23 11.68
CA ARG A 106 7.66 -4.11 10.23
C ARG A 106 7.76 -5.46 9.54
N VAL A 107 6.86 -5.67 8.59
CA VAL A 107 6.89 -6.80 7.65
C VAL A 107 7.11 -6.24 6.26
N SER A 108 8.23 -6.59 5.65
CA SER A 108 8.63 -6.14 4.32
C SER A 108 8.43 -7.26 3.31
N LEU A 109 7.77 -6.96 2.20
CA LEU A 109 7.72 -7.82 1.02
C LEU A 109 8.59 -7.21 -0.07
N VAL A 110 9.49 -8.01 -0.65
CA VAL A 110 10.44 -7.52 -1.67
C VAL A 110 10.45 -8.45 -2.85
N GLU A 111 10.30 -7.88 -4.05
CA GLU A 111 10.50 -8.60 -5.31
C GLU A 111 10.93 -7.65 -6.43
N ALA A 112 11.36 -8.23 -7.55
CA ALA A 112 11.61 -7.48 -8.78
C ALA A 112 10.35 -6.70 -9.21
N TYR A 113 10.56 -5.46 -9.63
CA TYR A 113 9.48 -4.58 -10.05
C TYR A 113 8.89 -5.03 -11.39
N THR A 114 7.55 -5.07 -11.44
CA THR A 114 6.79 -5.08 -12.70
C THR A 114 5.56 -4.19 -12.54
N GLY A 115 5.09 -3.61 -13.64
CA GLY A 115 3.83 -2.84 -13.64
C GLY A 115 2.64 -3.66 -13.12
N LYS A 116 2.57 -4.95 -13.48
CA LYS A 116 1.56 -5.89 -12.99
C LYS A 116 1.60 -6.06 -11.47
N ARG A 117 2.80 -6.16 -10.88
CA ARG A 117 2.97 -6.31 -9.43
C ARG A 117 2.54 -5.05 -8.68
N LEU A 118 2.90 -3.87 -9.18
CA LEU A 118 2.43 -2.60 -8.62
C LEU A 118 0.90 -2.46 -8.70
N GLU A 119 0.32 -2.79 -9.86
CA GLU A 119 -1.14 -2.76 -10.04
C GLU A 119 -1.85 -3.72 -9.07
N ALA A 120 -1.37 -4.95 -8.95
CA ALA A 120 -1.93 -5.95 -8.04
C ALA A 120 -1.88 -5.47 -6.58
N VAL A 121 -0.75 -4.91 -6.14
CA VAL A 121 -0.59 -4.35 -4.79
C VAL A 121 -1.58 -3.20 -4.56
N ASN A 122 -1.67 -2.25 -5.50
CA ASN A 122 -2.56 -1.10 -5.38
C ASN A 122 -4.03 -1.53 -5.30
N ASN A 123 -4.45 -2.51 -6.11
CA ASN A 123 -5.81 -3.02 -6.08
C ASN A 123 -6.10 -3.76 -4.76
N SER A 124 -5.18 -4.62 -4.33
CA SER A 124 -5.25 -5.33 -3.04
C SER A 124 -5.40 -4.37 -1.85
N LEU A 125 -4.60 -3.30 -1.80
CA LEU A 125 -4.68 -2.29 -0.74
C LEU A 125 -6.03 -1.56 -0.75
N ARG A 126 -6.54 -1.18 -1.93
CA ARG A 126 -7.86 -0.56 -2.07
C ARG A 126 -8.99 -1.50 -1.62
N ASP A 127 -8.93 -2.77 -2.01
CA ASP A 127 -9.93 -3.78 -1.64
C ASP A 127 -9.93 -4.04 -0.12
N MET A 128 -8.77 -3.92 0.53
CA MET A 128 -8.64 -3.96 1.99
C MET A 128 -9.13 -2.68 2.68
N GLY A 129 -9.44 -1.63 1.93
CA GLY A 129 -9.94 -0.34 2.43
C GLY A 129 -8.85 0.64 2.85
N PHE A 130 -7.61 0.46 2.38
CA PHE A 130 -6.54 1.41 2.61
C PHE A 130 -6.70 2.63 1.69
N GLU A 131 -6.40 3.81 2.23
CA GLU A 131 -6.38 5.07 1.49
C GLU A 131 -4.93 5.55 1.33
N MET A 132 -4.52 5.90 0.11
CA MET A 132 -3.22 6.54 -0.13
C MET A 132 -3.29 7.99 0.33
N LEU A 133 -2.45 8.38 1.30
CA LEU A 133 -2.49 9.71 1.91
C LEU A 133 -1.17 10.48 1.85
N ALA A 134 -0.09 9.83 1.43
CA ALA A 134 1.17 10.53 1.18
C ALA A 134 2.00 9.86 0.08
N MET A 135 2.91 10.65 -0.46
CA MET A 135 3.89 10.23 -1.45
C MET A 135 5.25 10.84 -1.11
N LEU A 136 6.33 10.12 -1.43
CA LEU A 136 7.71 10.55 -1.27
C LEU A 136 8.49 10.24 -2.55
N ALA A 137 9.20 11.23 -3.10
CA ALA A 137 10.11 11.03 -4.22
C ALA A 137 11.48 11.64 -3.90
N ASP A 138 12.51 10.80 -3.70
CA ASP A 138 13.86 11.16 -3.23
C ASP A 138 13.89 12.32 -2.21
N GLY A 139 13.20 12.14 -1.08
CA GLY A 139 13.17 13.14 -0.01
C GLY A 139 12.09 14.22 -0.14
N VAL A 140 11.49 14.40 -1.31
CA VAL A 140 10.36 15.32 -1.49
C VAL A 140 9.08 14.63 -1.04
N ARG A 141 8.51 15.09 0.08
CA ARG A 141 7.26 14.58 0.64
C ARG A 141 6.07 15.37 0.14
N LEU A 142 4.99 14.67 -0.17
CA LEU A 142 3.68 15.22 -0.48
C LEU A 142 2.65 14.59 0.44
N ASP A 143 2.12 15.42 1.34
CA ASP A 143 1.00 15.10 2.21
C ASP A 143 -0.31 15.44 1.50
N PHE A 144 -1.15 14.44 1.25
CA PHE A 144 -2.36 14.64 0.45
C PHE A 144 -3.41 15.41 1.23
N VAL A 145 -3.47 15.23 2.56
CA VAL A 145 -4.42 15.95 3.43
C VAL A 145 -4.11 17.45 3.40
N ALA A 146 -2.83 17.80 3.58
CA ALA A 146 -2.40 19.20 3.53
C ALA A 146 -2.58 19.81 2.13
N ALA A 147 -2.18 19.09 1.08
CA ALA A 147 -2.28 19.58 -0.29
C ALA A 147 -3.74 19.79 -0.74
N LEU A 148 -4.66 18.88 -0.38
CA LEU A 148 -6.08 19.04 -0.69
C LEU A 148 -6.69 20.28 -0.04
N LYS A 149 -6.24 20.63 1.17
CA LYS A 149 -6.74 21.81 1.89
C LYS A 149 -6.23 23.13 1.32
N VAL A 150 -5.00 23.16 0.83
CA VAL A 150 -4.37 24.37 0.31
C VAL A 150 -4.72 24.58 -1.17
N ASP A 151 -4.57 23.55 -2.00
CA ASP A 151 -4.64 23.70 -3.46
C ASP A 151 -5.85 22.98 -4.09
N GLY A 152 -6.63 22.26 -3.29
CA GLY A 152 -7.75 21.45 -3.79
C GLY A 152 -7.32 20.25 -4.63
N PRO A 153 -8.30 19.51 -5.22
CA PRO A 153 -8.04 18.27 -5.96
C PRO A 153 -7.12 18.45 -7.18
N GLN A 154 -7.31 19.54 -7.95
CA GLN A 154 -6.52 19.82 -9.14
C GLN A 154 -5.07 20.16 -8.78
N GLY A 155 -4.86 20.93 -7.70
CA GLY A 155 -3.52 21.25 -7.22
C GLY A 155 -2.79 20.02 -6.69
N LEU A 156 -3.48 19.14 -5.95
CA LEU A 156 -2.92 17.85 -5.55
C LEU A 156 -2.49 17.02 -6.77
N GLN A 157 -3.36 16.90 -7.78
CA GLN A 157 -3.05 16.16 -8.99
C GLN A 157 -1.79 16.72 -9.69
N GLY A 158 -1.71 18.04 -9.86
CA GLY A 158 -0.52 18.68 -10.45
C GLY A 158 0.76 18.41 -9.66
N ARG A 159 0.70 18.34 -8.32
CA ARG A 159 1.85 18.00 -7.48
C ARG A 159 2.24 16.52 -7.62
N ILE A 160 1.28 15.60 -7.68
CA ILE A 160 1.53 14.17 -7.95
C ILE A 160 2.22 14.01 -9.30
N GLU A 161 1.66 14.60 -10.36
CA GLU A 161 2.24 14.54 -11.71
C GLU A 161 3.66 15.10 -11.75
N LYS A 162 3.93 16.19 -11.02
CA LYS A 162 5.29 16.76 -10.91
C LYS A 162 6.28 15.80 -10.26
N LEU A 163 5.86 15.05 -9.24
CA LEU A 163 6.71 14.04 -8.61
C LEU A 163 6.97 12.85 -9.55
N HIS A 164 5.96 12.40 -10.30
CA HIS A 164 6.13 11.33 -11.28
C HIS A 164 6.96 11.73 -12.50
N LYS A 165 6.93 13.00 -12.90
CA LYS A 165 7.77 13.55 -13.98
C LYS A 165 9.23 13.70 -13.59
N LYS A 166 9.59 13.52 -12.32
CA LYS A 166 10.98 13.51 -11.91
C LYS A 166 11.66 12.34 -12.62
N GLU A 167 12.60 12.63 -13.51
CA GLU A 167 13.32 11.60 -14.24
C GLU A 167 14.09 10.74 -13.22
N ASN A 168 13.87 9.42 -13.29
CA ASN A 168 14.69 8.41 -12.61
C ASN A 168 14.80 8.56 -11.08
N PRO A 169 13.68 8.58 -10.33
CA PRO A 169 13.76 8.62 -8.88
C PRO A 169 14.45 7.35 -8.36
N ASN A 170 15.46 7.52 -7.52
CA ASN A 170 16.11 6.41 -6.82
C ASN A 170 15.13 5.74 -5.84
N ARG A 171 14.17 6.53 -5.33
CA ARG A 171 13.11 6.04 -4.47
C ARG A 171 11.82 6.81 -4.73
N MET A 172 10.75 6.06 -4.97
CA MET A 172 9.38 6.57 -5.01
C MET A 172 8.50 5.74 -4.06
N SER A 173 7.94 6.36 -3.04
CA SER A 173 7.13 5.68 -2.03
C SER A 173 5.72 6.25 -1.97
N TYR A 174 4.74 5.38 -1.75
CA TYR A 174 3.34 5.71 -1.55
C TYR A 174 2.89 5.15 -0.21
N ALA A 175 2.43 6.02 0.69
CA ALA A 175 1.98 5.62 2.02
C ALA A 175 0.46 5.46 2.03
N TRP A 176 0.02 4.27 2.39
CA TRP A 176 -1.38 3.86 2.47
C TRP A 176 -1.76 3.56 3.91
N PHE A 177 -2.93 4.03 4.34
CA PHE A 177 -3.38 3.88 5.72
C PHE A 177 -4.76 3.23 5.80
N ASP A 178 -4.96 2.29 6.73
CA ASP A 178 -6.29 1.80 7.10
C ASP A 178 -7.00 2.87 7.93
N THR A 179 -7.84 3.66 7.25
CA THR A 179 -8.56 4.78 7.86
C THR A 179 -10.04 4.48 8.06
N ARG A 180 -10.47 3.22 7.95
CA ARG A 180 -11.89 2.84 8.07
C ARG A 180 -12.49 3.15 9.45
N LYS A 181 -11.65 3.15 10.49
CA LYS A 181 -12.02 3.53 11.86
C LYS A 181 -11.97 5.04 12.11
N ILE A 182 -11.47 5.84 11.17
CA ILE A 182 -11.38 7.30 11.31
C ILE A 182 -12.67 7.92 10.79
N SER A 183 -13.33 8.72 11.63
CA SER A 183 -14.58 9.37 11.27
C SER A 183 -14.39 10.34 10.08
N ARG A 184 -15.46 10.51 9.28
CA ARG A 184 -15.46 11.49 8.19
C ARG A 184 -15.17 12.90 8.68
N GLU A 185 -15.72 13.27 9.84
CA GLU A 185 -15.50 14.58 10.45
C GLU A 185 -14.02 14.80 10.74
N THR A 186 -13.38 13.84 11.41
CA THR A 186 -11.93 13.85 11.70
C THR A 186 -11.10 14.00 10.43
N LYS A 187 -11.43 13.26 9.37
CA LYS A 187 -10.72 13.35 8.07
C LYS A 187 -10.82 14.75 7.46
N VAL A 188 -11.98 15.40 7.58
CA VAL A 188 -12.20 16.76 7.04
C VAL A 188 -11.52 17.82 7.92
N THR A 189 -11.50 17.64 9.23
CA THR A 189 -10.92 18.64 10.16
C THR A 189 -9.40 18.60 10.21
N ALA A 190 -8.77 17.43 10.10
CA ALA A 190 -7.30 17.27 10.18
C ALA A 190 -6.56 18.10 9.12
N ARG A 191 -5.62 18.95 9.53
CA ARG A 191 -4.92 19.89 8.61
C ARG A 191 -3.84 19.22 7.77
N ASN A 192 -3.30 18.11 8.25
CA ASN A 192 -2.23 17.34 7.62
C ASN A 192 -2.31 15.88 8.09
N LEU A 193 -1.49 15.02 7.48
CA LEU A 193 -1.42 13.60 7.80
C LEU A 193 -0.99 13.37 9.24
N SER A 194 -0.04 14.12 9.79
CA SER A 194 0.40 13.96 11.18
C SER A 194 -0.75 14.19 12.17
N GLU A 195 -1.55 15.24 11.98
CA GLU A 195 -2.74 15.51 12.80
C GLU A 195 -3.80 14.43 12.59
N LEU A 196 -4.01 14.01 11.34
CA LEU A 196 -4.94 12.91 11.04
C LEU A 196 -4.53 11.64 11.80
N LEU A 197 -3.22 11.34 11.84
CA LEU A 197 -2.62 10.19 12.51
C LEU A 197 -2.49 10.33 14.04
N GLN A 198 -2.52 11.54 14.59
CA GLN A 198 -2.54 11.73 16.05
C GLN A 198 -3.89 11.36 16.67
N VAL A 199 -4.98 11.43 15.90
CA VAL A 199 -6.33 11.04 16.33
C VAL A 199 -6.53 9.51 16.24
N VAL A 200 -5.48 8.79 15.88
CA VAL A 200 -5.57 7.39 15.46
C VAL A 200 -5.31 6.44 16.61
N ALA A 201 -6.11 5.37 16.65
CA ALA A 201 -5.92 4.28 17.58
C ALA A 201 -4.55 3.60 17.36
N ALA A 202 -3.95 3.06 18.41
CA ALA A 202 -2.64 2.37 18.38
C ALA A 202 -2.54 1.22 17.34
N GLU A 203 -3.68 0.80 16.79
CA GLU A 203 -3.87 -0.30 15.87
C GLU A 203 -3.98 0.10 14.39
N THR A 204 -3.85 1.38 14.02
CA THR A 204 -3.86 1.73 12.60
C THR A 204 -2.67 1.16 11.89
N ARG A 205 -3.00 0.65 10.71
CA ARG A 205 -2.11 -0.08 9.84
C ARG A 205 -1.65 0.85 8.73
N GLU A 206 -0.36 0.82 8.47
CA GLU A 206 0.25 1.46 7.32
C GLU A 206 0.78 0.38 6.37
N ALA A 207 0.66 0.67 5.07
CA ALA A 207 1.38 0.00 4.01
C ALA A 207 2.14 1.04 3.18
N GLU A 208 3.46 1.00 3.17
CA GLU A 208 4.31 1.83 2.30
C GLU A 208 4.73 1.01 1.09
N VAL A 209 4.29 1.42 -0.11
CA VAL A 209 4.70 0.81 -1.38
C VAL A 209 5.83 1.63 -1.95
N THR A 210 7.04 1.06 -1.98
CA THR A 210 8.26 1.73 -2.44
C THR A 210 8.80 1.10 -3.71
N LEU A 211 8.99 1.91 -4.74
CA LEU A 211 9.74 1.59 -5.95
C LEU A 211 11.19 2.00 -5.74
N LEU A 212 12.10 1.03 -5.88
CA LEU A 212 13.54 1.21 -5.68
C LEU A 212 14.24 1.23 -7.04
N GLY A 213 14.97 2.31 -7.30
CA GLY A 213 15.76 2.50 -8.51
C GLY A 213 16.96 1.57 -8.58
N ASP A 214 17.42 1.29 -9.80
CA ASP A 214 18.64 0.52 -10.09
C ASP A 214 19.92 1.39 -10.13
N GLY A 215 19.79 2.69 -9.90
CA GLY A 215 20.87 3.68 -10.02
C GLY A 215 21.28 4.00 -11.46
N LYS A 216 20.60 3.42 -12.46
CA LYS A 216 20.81 3.61 -13.91
C LYS A 216 19.59 4.19 -14.63
N GLY A 217 18.57 4.59 -13.87
CA GLY A 217 17.35 5.20 -14.37
C GLY A 217 16.16 4.24 -14.53
N GLY A 218 16.34 2.96 -14.19
CA GLY A 218 15.26 1.99 -14.09
C GLY A 218 14.76 1.83 -12.66
N VAL A 219 13.55 1.29 -12.52
CA VAL A 219 13.07 0.73 -11.25
C VAL A 219 13.44 -0.75 -11.23
N ALA A 220 14.24 -1.17 -10.25
CA ALA A 220 14.67 -2.56 -10.10
C ALA A 220 13.66 -3.38 -9.29
N ASN A 221 13.25 -2.87 -8.14
CA ASN A 221 12.52 -3.61 -7.14
C ASN A 221 11.30 -2.84 -6.65
N ILE A 222 10.32 -3.59 -6.17
CA ILE A 222 9.20 -3.08 -5.40
C ILE A 222 9.27 -3.68 -3.99
N LEU A 223 9.14 -2.79 -3.02
CA LEU A 223 9.09 -3.07 -1.60
C LEU A 223 7.70 -2.69 -1.08
N VAL A 224 7.07 -3.55 -0.30
CA VAL A 224 5.82 -3.25 0.40
C VAL A 224 6.06 -3.46 1.88
N ASP A 225 6.11 -2.37 2.64
CA ASP A 225 6.30 -2.38 4.07
C ASP A 225 4.98 -2.25 4.80
N PHE A 226 4.66 -3.22 5.64
CA PHE A 226 3.51 -3.17 6.54
C PHE A 226 3.98 -2.87 7.95
N SER A 227 3.35 -1.90 8.61
CA SER A 227 3.68 -1.50 9.97
C SER A 227 2.47 -1.03 10.77
N LEU A 228 2.67 -0.89 12.08
CA LEU A 228 1.80 -0.13 12.97
C LEU A 228 2.58 1.15 13.38
N PRO A 229 2.26 2.32 12.81
CA PRO A 229 3.08 3.53 12.97
C PRO A 229 3.26 3.94 14.44
N VAL A 230 2.23 3.74 15.27
CA VAL A 230 2.28 4.04 16.70
C VAL A 230 3.23 3.10 17.44
N LEU A 231 3.15 1.79 17.18
CA LEU A 231 4.07 0.81 17.77
C LEU A 231 5.50 1.11 17.36
N GLU A 232 5.72 1.40 16.08
CA GLU A 232 7.04 1.77 15.57
C GLU A 232 7.59 2.98 16.33
N LEU A 233 6.84 4.08 16.44
CA LEU A 233 7.24 5.28 17.17
C LEU A 233 7.52 5.05 18.66
N GLN A 234 6.71 4.23 19.34
CA GLN A 234 6.94 3.86 20.75
C GLN A 234 8.24 3.07 20.93
N THR A 235 8.60 2.24 19.95
CA THR A 235 9.88 1.53 19.97
C THR A 235 11.09 2.40 19.62
N TYR A 236 10.91 3.62 19.09
CA TYR A 236 12.01 4.57 18.86
C TYR A 236 12.35 5.44 20.09
N ASN A 237 11.36 5.82 20.91
CA ASN A 237 11.50 6.87 21.93
C ASN A 237 11.97 6.40 23.33
N HIS A 238 12.67 5.27 23.44
CA HIS A 238 13.20 4.73 24.71
C HIS A 238 14.58 4.06 24.49
#